data_AF-A0A535FSH7-F1
#
_entry.id   AF-A0A535FSH7-F1
#
_cell.length_a   1.000
_cell.length_b   1.000
_cell.length_c   1.000
_cell.angle_alpha   90.00
_cell.angle_beta   90.00
_cell.angle_gamma   90.00
#
_symmetry.space_group_name_H-M   'P 1'
#
loop_
_entity.id
_entity.type
_entity.pdbx_description
1 polymer ?
#
loop_
_entity_poly.entity_id
_entity_poly.type
_entity_poly.pdbx_seq_one_letter_code
_entity_poly.pdbx_strand_id
1 'polypeptide(L)'
;MGWRHRFGLRSQLAAGSALLLVVIVVGGNAYLAGQYSPAGAVTHYFKALQAGDASSAWASIQVADPTGTVDAKLIDSQALRAALAVRKPSFPGLSTGKTTVNGTAAQVEVSYQFHGATLQRRAQLVQTAEKRLGFYPTWRVVVAPTILNLAIPAGVAVTIDGKPVAIAPNKRQAVAVFPLAHRVQL
;
A
#
# COMPACT_ATOMS: atom_id res chain seq x y z
N MET A 1 53.12 -29.25 -36.69
CA MET A 1 52.68 -28.22 -35.72
C MET A 1 51.29 -27.76 -36.12
N GLY A 2 50.23 -28.11 -35.37
CA GLY A 2 48.87 -27.71 -35.78
C GLY A 2 47.76 -28.22 -34.88
N TRP A 3 47.81 -27.91 -33.57
CA TRP A 3 46.84 -28.39 -32.58
C TRP A 3 46.49 -27.31 -31.54
N ARG A 4 46.13 -26.08 -31.96
CA ARG A 4 45.81 -25.00 -30.99
C ARG A 4 44.59 -24.11 -31.23
N HIS A 5 43.82 -24.23 -32.32
CA HIS A 5 42.77 -23.23 -32.61
C HIS A 5 41.30 -23.65 -32.44
N ARG A 6 40.99 -24.91 -32.07
CA ARG A 6 39.58 -25.34 -31.95
C ARG A 6 38.93 -25.18 -30.56
N PHE A 7 39.70 -24.81 -29.54
CA PHE A 7 39.20 -24.63 -28.17
C PHE A 7 38.75 -23.20 -27.84
N GLY A 8 38.98 -22.21 -28.71
CA GLY A 8 38.69 -20.79 -28.43
C GLY A 8 37.22 -20.40 -28.57
N LEU A 9 36.49 -20.95 -29.54
CA LEU A 9 35.10 -20.55 -29.83
C LEU A 9 34.09 -21.10 -28.79
N ARG A 10 34.29 -22.33 -28.31
CA ARG A 10 33.39 -22.94 -27.32
C ARG A 10 33.54 -22.33 -25.92
N SER A 11 34.76 -21.95 -25.52
CA SER A 11 35.01 -21.27 -24.25
C SER A 11 34.53 -19.83 -24.28
N GLN A 12 34.62 -19.12 -25.41
CA GLN A 12 34.04 -17.79 -25.58
C GLN A 12 32.51 -17.79 -25.54
N LEU A 13 31.85 -18.78 -26.17
CA LEU A 13 30.39 -18.93 -26.07
C LEU A 13 29.96 -19.29 -24.64
N ALA A 14 30.66 -20.22 -23.98
CA ALA A 14 30.37 -20.58 -22.59
C ALA A 14 30.58 -19.41 -21.62
N ALA A 15 31.64 -18.62 -21.78
CA ALA A 15 31.90 -17.43 -20.97
C ALA A 15 30.85 -16.34 -21.22
N GLY A 16 30.45 -16.12 -22.48
CA GLY A 16 29.39 -15.18 -22.83
C GLY A 16 28.04 -15.56 -22.23
N SER A 17 27.66 -16.85 -22.30
CA SER A 17 26.43 -17.35 -21.67
C SER A 17 26.47 -17.26 -20.15
N ALA A 18 27.62 -17.57 -19.52
CA ALA A 18 27.79 -17.43 -18.08
C ALA A 18 27.64 -15.97 -17.63
N LEU A 19 28.23 -15.02 -18.37
CA LEU A 19 28.14 -13.60 -18.06
C LEU A 19 26.70 -13.08 -18.24
N LEU A 20 26.00 -13.51 -19.30
CA LEU A 20 24.58 -13.19 -19.50
C LEU A 20 23.72 -13.73 -18.35
N LEU A 21 23.95 -14.97 -17.92
CA LEU A 21 23.23 -15.56 -16.77
C LEU A 21 23.47 -14.77 -15.49
N VAL A 22 24.71 -14.35 -15.23
CA VAL A 22 25.02 -13.50 -14.07
C VAL A 22 24.26 -12.17 -14.15
N VAL A 23 24.23 -11.51 -15.31
CA VAL A 23 23.47 -10.26 -15.49
C VAL A 23 21.97 -10.48 -15.26
N ILE A 24 21.40 -11.57 -15.79
CA ILE A 24 19.98 -11.90 -15.58
C ILE A 24 19.70 -12.16 -14.10
N VAL A 25 20.54 -12.93 -13.41
CA VAL A 25 20.37 -13.27 -12.00
C VAL A 25 20.51 -12.03 -11.12
N VAL A 26 21.55 -11.21 -11.33
CA VAL A 26 21.79 -10.00 -10.55
C VAL A 26 20.71 -8.95 -10.82
N GLY A 27 20.39 -8.70 -12.10
CA GLY A 27 19.36 -7.75 -12.50
C GLY A 27 17.96 -8.17 -12.02
N GLY A 28 17.63 -9.45 -12.17
CA GLY A 28 16.37 -10.02 -11.69
C GLY A 28 16.23 -9.93 -10.18
N ASN A 29 17.28 -10.27 -9.43
CA ASN A 29 17.28 -10.15 -7.97
C ASN A 29 17.14 -8.70 -7.51
N ALA A 30 17.84 -7.75 -8.15
CA ALA A 30 17.73 -6.33 -7.81
C ALA A 30 16.30 -5.79 -8.07
N TYR A 31 15.68 -6.20 -9.18
CA TYR A 31 14.30 -5.84 -9.50
C TYR A 31 13.31 -6.39 -8.45
N LEU A 32 13.40 -7.69 -8.13
CA LEU A 32 12.53 -8.34 -7.15
C LEU A 32 12.75 -7.77 -5.74
N ALA A 33 13.99 -7.51 -5.35
CA ALA A 33 14.30 -6.86 -4.08
C ALA A 33 13.67 -5.47 -3.99
N GLY A 34 13.67 -4.71 -5.08
CA GLY A 34 12.95 -3.44 -5.16
C GLY A 34 11.43 -3.60 -5.03
N GLN A 35 10.86 -4.58 -5.73
CA GLN A 35 9.41 -4.84 -5.70
C GLN A 35 8.90 -5.25 -4.31
N TYR A 36 9.67 -6.08 -3.59
CA TYR A 36 9.33 -6.55 -2.24
C TYR A 36 9.94 -5.68 -1.12
N SER A 37 10.50 -4.52 -1.45
CA SER A 37 10.98 -3.56 -0.47
C SER A 37 9.82 -2.80 0.22
N PRO A 38 10.05 -2.14 1.37
CA PRO A 38 9.06 -1.24 1.95
C PRO A 38 8.56 -0.16 0.98
N ALA A 39 9.46 0.46 0.20
CA ALA A 39 9.09 1.47 -0.79
C ALA A 39 8.23 0.89 -1.94
N GLY A 40 8.53 -0.35 -2.35
CA GLY A 40 7.73 -1.12 -3.30
C GLY A 40 6.31 -1.35 -2.79
N ALA A 41 6.16 -1.77 -1.52
CA ALA A 41 4.86 -1.99 -0.89
C ALA A 41 4.03 -0.70 -0.78
N VAL A 42 4.65 0.43 -0.41
CA VAL A 42 3.98 1.75 -0.42
C VAL A 42 3.50 2.08 -1.83
N THR A 43 4.40 1.99 -2.82
CA THR A 43 4.05 2.31 -4.21
C THR A 43 2.89 1.45 -4.72
N HIS A 44 2.91 0.15 -4.40
CA HIS A 44 1.83 -0.78 -4.75
C HIS A 44 0.50 -0.37 -4.10
N TYR A 45 0.50 -0.06 -2.80
CA TYR A 45 -0.69 0.40 -2.09
C TYR A 45 -1.30 1.67 -2.71
N PHE A 46 -0.50 2.72 -2.92
CA PHE A 46 -0.98 3.97 -3.50
C PHE A 46 -1.49 3.81 -4.94
N LYS A 47 -0.83 2.96 -5.76
CA LYS A 47 -1.32 2.60 -7.10
C LYS A 47 -2.65 1.86 -7.05
N ALA A 48 -2.82 0.92 -6.13
CA ALA A 48 -4.08 0.20 -5.95
C ALA A 48 -5.22 1.16 -5.57
N LEU A 49 -4.96 2.11 -4.68
CA LEU A 49 -5.92 3.18 -4.35
C LEU A 49 -6.29 4.01 -5.59
N GLN A 50 -5.32 4.45 -6.40
CA GLN A 50 -5.58 5.23 -7.63
C GLN A 50 -6.41 4.46 -8.65
N ALA A 51 -6.14 3.15 -8.80
CA ALA A 51 -6.91 2.28 -9.67
C ALA A 51 -8.35 2.06 -9.15
N GLY A 52 -8.59 2.29 -7.86
CA GLY A 52 -9.81 1.87 -7.18
C GLY A 52 -9.86 0.36 -6.95
N ASP A 53 -8.71 -0.32 -6.97
CA ASP A 53 -8.59 -1.74 -6.69
C ASP A 53 -8.56 -1.98 -5.16
N ALA A 54 -9.76 -2.07 -4.59
CA ALA A 54 -9.93 -2.29 -3.16
C ALA A 54 -9.33 -3.62 -2.68
N SER A 55 -9.25 -4.65 -3.53
CA SER A 55 -8.72 -5.96 -3.15
C SER A 55 -7.21 -5.88 -2.97
N SER A 56 -6.51 -5.31 -3.97
CA SER A 56 -5.07 -5.10 -3.90
C SER A 56 -4.68 -4.09 -2.81
N ALA A 57 -5.48 -3.04 -2.62
CA ALA A 57 -5.27 -2.08 -1.55
C ALA A 57 -5.41 -2.74 -0.17
N TRP A 58 -6.49 -3.51 0.05
CA TRP A 58 -6.71 -4.24 1.31
C TRP A 58 -5.59 -5.24 1.62
N ALA A 59 -5.13 -5.99 0.62
CA ALA A 59 -4.03 -6.93 0.79
C ALA A 59 -2.68 -6.26 1.12
N SER A 60 -2.55 -4.97 0.82
CA SER A 60 -1.33 -4.19 1.02
C SER A 60 -1.28 -3.43 2.36
N ILE A 61 -2.34 -3.49 3.17
CA ILE A 61 -2.45 -2.71 4.41
C ILE A 61 -2.59 -3.57 5.66
N GLN A 62 -2.20 -2.98 6.78
CA GLN A 62 -2.63 -3.38 8.11
C GLN A 62 -3.36 -2.20 8.73
N VAL A 63 -4.62 -2.40 9.09
CA VAL A 63 -5.43 -1.36 9.73
C VAL A 63 -5.05 -1.28 11.21
N ALA A 64 -4.65 -0.11 11.67
CA ALA A 64 -4.40 0.14 13.08
C ALA A 64 -5.73 0.30 13.84
N ASP A 65 -5.70 0.06 15.15
CA ASP A 65 -6.87 0.34 15.98
C ASP A 65 -7.20 1.84 15.98
N PRO A 66 -8.49 2.21 16.00
CA PRO A 66 -8.91 3.59 16.19
C PRO A 66 -8.37 4.15 17.50
N THR A 67 -7.95 5.42 17.49
CA THR A 67 -7.56 6.10 18.74
C THR A 67 -8.80 6.43 19.56
N GLY A 68 -9.01 5.70 20.65
CA GLY A 68 -10.15 5.88 21.55
C GLY A 68 -11.37 5.01 21.24
N THR A 69 -12.41 5.17 22.03
CA THR A 69 -13.67 4.44 21.86
C THR A 69 -14.47 5.02 20.70
N VAL A 70 -14.95 4.15 19.81
CA VAL A 70 -15.80 4.49 18.67
C VAL A 70 -17.10 3.70 18.75
N ASP A 71 -18.19 4.32 18.31
CA ASP A 71 -19.52 3.70 18.29
C ASP A 71 -19.68 2.71 17.13
N ALA A 72 -18.98 2.99 16.01
CA ALA A 72 -19.00 2.13 14.83
C ALA A 72 -17.64 2.10 14.11
N LYS A 73 -17.36 1.00 13.42
CA LYS A 73 -16.14 0.77 12.64
C LYS A 73 -16.49 0.43 11.20
N LEU A 74 -16.09 1.29 10.27
CA LEU A 74 -16.16 1.08 8.81
C LEU A 74 -14.74 1.01 8.25
N ILE A 75 -13.96 0.06 8.77
CA ILE A 75 -12.54 -0.13 8.44
C ILE A 75 -12.23 -1.56 7.94
N ASP A 76 -13.25 -2.24 7.45
CA ASP A 76 -13.14 -3.55 6.81
C ASP A 76 -12.93 -3.44 5.28
N SER A 77 -12.65 -4.58 4.64
CA SER A 77 -12.41 -4.64 3.19
C SER A 77 -13.61 -4.16 2.36
N GLN A 78 -14.84 -4.37 2.84
CA GLN A 78 -16.04 -3.91 2.16
C GLN A 78 -16.22 -2.39 2.29
N ALA A 79 -15.83 -1.80 3.42
CA ALA A 79 -15.86 -0.37 3.67
C ALA A 79 -14.79 0.35 2.83
N LEU A 80 -13.61 -0.24 2.69
CA LEU A 80 -12.58 0.27 1.76
C LEU A 80 -13.10 0.28 0.32
N ARG A 81 -13.76 -0.80 -0.11
CA ARG A 81 -14.38 -0.89 -1.43
C ARG A 81 -15.46 0.17 -1.63
N ALA A 82 -16.34 0.35 -0.64
CA ALA A 82 -17.39 1.37 -0.69
C ALA A 82 -16.81 2.79 -0.80
N ALA A 83 -15.82 3.12 0.03
CA ALA A 83 -15.14 4.42 0.00
C ALA A 83 -14.47 4.70 -1.35
N LEU A 84 -13.77 3.71 -1.93
CA LEU A 84 -13.14 3.85 -3.25
C LEU A 84 -14.16 3.95 -4.39
N ALA A 85 -15.37 3.40 -4.23
CA ALA A 85 -16.46 3.55 -5.18
C ALA A 85 -17.06 4.97 -5.15
N VAL A 86 -17.02 5.67 -4.01
CA VAL A 86 -17.43 7.07 -3.91
C VAL A 86 -16.49 7.98 -4.70
N ARG A 87 -15.18 7.89 -4.41
CA ARG A 87 -14.16 8.67 -5.13
C ARG A 87 -12.80 8.01 -5.03
N LYS A 88 -12.20 7.71 -6.18
CA LYS A 88 -10.82 7.25 -6.27
C LYS A 88 -9.87 8.41 -5.95
N PRO A 89 -8.91 8.24 -5.03
CA PRO A 89 -7.90 9.26 -4.78
C PRO A 89 -6.94 9.36 -5.97
N SER A 90 -6.33 10.53 -6.13
CA SER A 90 -5.29 10.78 -7.12
C SER A 90 -4.03 11.27 -6.43
N PHE A 91 -2.88 10.71 -6.80
CA PHE A 91 -1.54 11.10 -6.33
C PHE A 91 -0.64 11.40 -7.54
N PRO A 92 -0.83 12.54 -8.23
CA PRO A 92 0.03 12.93 -9.34
C PRO A 92 1.47 13.13 -8.85
N GLY A 93 2.45 12.67 -9.65
CA GLY A 93 3.86 12.78 -9.27
C GLY A 93 4.24 11.95 -8.03
N LEU A 94 3.48 10.91 -7.72
CA LEU A 94 3.80 9.98 -6.63
C LEU A 94 5.23 9.46 -6.76
N SER A 95 6.01 9.66 -5.71
CA SER A 95 7.36 9.14 -5.57
C SER A 95 7.62 8.71 -4.13
N THR A 96 8.48 7.72 -3.96
CA THR A 96 9.00 7.30 -2.65
C THR A 96 10.43 7.79 -2.48
N GLY A 97 10.74 8.31 -1.31
CA GLY A 97 12.05 8.82 -0.95
C GLY A 97 12.78 7.90 0.03
N LYS A 98 13.40 8.52 1.04
CA LYS A 98 14.19 7.82 2.05
C LYS A 98 13.38 6.71 2.72
N THR A 99 13.99 5.54 2.83
CA THR A 99 13.46 4.39 3.56
C THR A 99 14.35 4.11 4.77
N THR A 100 13.74 4.01 5.95
CA THR A 100 14.40 3.60 7.19
C THR A 100 13.76 2.30 7.67
N VAL A 101 14.55 1.27 7.93
CA VAL A 101 14.08 -0.02 8.44
C VAL A 101 14.65 -0.25 9.84
N ASN A 102 13.79 -0.66 10.77
CA ASN A 102 14.15 -1.01 12.14
C ASN A 102 13.45 -2.32 12.53
N GLY A 103 14.17 -3.43 12.41
CA GLY A 103 13.61 -4.77 12.62
C GLY A 103 12.44 -5.04 11.68
N THR A 104 11.27 -5.32 12.24
CA THR A 104 10.02 -5.59 11.51
C THR A 104 9.21 -4.34 11.19
N ALA A 105 9.71 -3.15 11.52
CA ALA A 105 9.06 -1.88 11.20
C ALA A 105 9.86 -1.11 10.14
N ALA A 106 9.17 -0.35 9.29
CA ALA A 106 9.82 0.55 8.35
C ALA A 106 9.06 1.87 8.21
N GLN A 107 9.79 2.90 7.80
CA GLN A 107 9.26 4.21 7.43
C GLN A 107 9.73 4.56 6.03
N VAL A 108 8.79 4.95 5.17
CA VAL A 108 9.07 5.37 3.80
C VAL A 108 8.54 6.79 3.63
N GLU A 109 9.41 7.69 3.17
CA GLU A 109 8.97 9.02 2.74
C GLU A 109 8.19 8.91 1.43
N VAL A 110 7.05 9.59 1.35
CA VAL A 110 6.16 9.61 0.19
C VAL A 110 5.91 11.06 -0.18
N SER A 111 6.07 11.37 -1.46
CA SER A 111 5.83 12.70 -2.02
C SER A 111 4.83 12.62 -3.17
N TYR A 112 3.85 13.52 -3.21
CA TYR A 112 2.89 13.65 -4.32
C TYR A 112 2.32 15.07 -4.40
N GLN A 113 1.74 15.43 -5.55
CA GLN A 113 1.10 16.72 -5.76
C GLN A 113 -0.33 16.75 -5.22
N PHE A 114 -0.71 17.82 -4.54
CA PHE A 114 -2.07 18.06 -4.05
C PHE A 114 -2.37 19.56 -4.11
N HIS A 115 -3.42 19.95 -4.86
CA HIS A 115 -3.82 21.34 -5.08
C HIS A 115 -2.66 22.29 -5.46
N GLY A 116 -1.76 21.84 -6.34
CA GLY A 116 -0.63 22.64 -6.83
C GLY A 116 0.58 22.71 -5.89
N ALA A 117 0.54 22.03 -4.74
CA ALA A 117 1.66 21.92 -3.80
C ALA A 117 2.17 20.48 -3.71
N THR A 118 3.47 20.32 -3.48
CA THR A 118 4.07 19.01 -3.18
C THR A 118 3.86 18.69 -1.70
N LEU A 119 3.14 17.61 -1.41
CA LEU A 119 2.97 17.09 -0.06
C LEU A 119 3.96 15.96 0.20
N GLN A 120 4.76 16.11 1.26
CA GLN A 120 5.60 15.04 1.79
C GLN A 120 4.99 14.45 3.06
N ARG A 121 4.95 13.12 3.15
CA ARG A 121 4.44 12.34 4.28
C ARG A 121 5.34 11.14 4.55
N ARG A 122 5.20 10.53 5.72
CA ARG A 122 5.87 9.26 6.05
C ARG A 122 4.83 8.16 6.19
N ALA A 123 4.94 7.14 5.35
CA ALA A 123 4.17 5.90 5.51
C ALA A 123 4.86 5.00 6.52
N GLN A 124 4.11 4.51 7.50
CA GLN A 124 4.56 3.47 8.42
C GLN A 124 4.27 2.11 7.81
N LEU A 125 5.18 1.16 7.95
CA LEU A 125 5.00 -0.20 7.48
C LEU A 125 5.41 -1.19 8.55
N VAL A 126 4.80 -2.37 8.47
CA VAL A 126 5.12 -3.53 9.29
C VAL A 126 5.36 -4.73 8.40
N GLN A 127 6.41 -5.47 8.72
CA GLN A 127 6.74 -6.74 8.12
C GLN A 127 5.85 -7.81 8.74
N THR A 128 5.20 -8.59 7.88
CA THR A 128 4.45 -9.78 8.29
C THR A 128 5.35 -11.01 8.33
N ALA A 129 4.88 -12.08 8.97
CA ALA A 129 5.57 -13.37 8.95
C ALA A 129 5.54 -14.05 7.56
N GLU A 130 4.68 -13.59 6.64
CA GLU A 130 4.54 -14.13 5.29
C GLU A 130 5.77 -13.79 4.43
N LYS A 131 6.30 -14.79 3.73
CA LYS A 131 7.38 -14.61 2.75
C LYS A 131 6.87 -14.81 1.33
N ARG A 132 7.30 -13.94 0.41
CA ARG A 132 7.12 -14.10 -1.04
C ARG A 132 8.32 -14.81 -1.62
N LEU A 133 8.06 -15.78 -2.50
CA LEU A 133 9.08 -16.60 -3.14
C LEU A 133 10.01 -17.34 -2.14
N GLY A 134 9.55 -17.56 -0.90
CA GLY A 134 10.30 -18.27 0.15
C GLY A 134 11.29 -17.42 0.95
N PHE A 135 11.71 -16.25 0.46
CA PHE A 135 12.75 -15.45 1.12
C PHE A 135 12.48 -13.94 1.20
N TYR A 136 11.64 -13.36 0.33
CA TYR A 136 11.35 -11.93 0.41
C TYR A 136 10.31 -11.63 1.49
N PRO A 137 10.56 -10.64 2.37
CA PRO A 137 9.59 -10.24 3.38
C PRO A 137 8.34 -9.62 2.73
N THR A 138 7.18 -9.81 3.35
CA THR A 138 5.96 -9.10 2.96
C THR A 138 5.73 -7.93 3.89
N TRP A 139 5.72 -6.72 3.32
CA TRP A 139 5.44 -5.47 4.02
C TRP A 139 4.00 -5.03 3.80
N ARG A 140 3.36 -4.53 4.86
CA ARG A 140 2.03 -3.92 4.80
C ARG A 140 2.09 -2.48 5.32
N VAL A 141 1.40 -1.56 4.64
CA VAL A 141 1.29 -0.17 5.06
C VAL A 141 0.33 -0.10 6.25
N VAL A 142 0.78 0.49 7.35
CA VAL A 142 -0.05 0.71 8.53
C VAL A 142 -0.95 1.91 8.27
N VAL A 143 -2.27 1.69 8.25
CA VAL A 143 -3.26 2.73 8.02
C VAL A 143 -4.03 3.00 9.31
N ALA A 144 -3.84 4.20 9.85
CA ALA A 144 -4.63 4.69 10.97
C ALA A 144 -6.01 5.15 10.48
N PRO A 145 -7.11 4.68 11.10
CA PRO A 145 -8.44 5.18 10.83
C PRO A 145 -8.60 6.67 11.14
N THR A 146 -9.46 7.34 10.39
CA THR A 146 -9.96 8.68 10.72
C THR A 146 -11.26 8.55 11.51
N ILE A 147 -11.45 9.39 12.52
CA ILE A 147 -12.69 9.42 13.31
C ILE A 147 -13.60 10.52 12.78
N LEU A 148 -14.78 10.14 12.28
CA LEU A 148 -15.86 11.07 11.98
C LEU A 148 -16.73 11.25 13.20
N ASN A 149 -16.86 12.49 13.66
CA ASN A 149 -17.77 12.85 14.74
C ASN A 149 -19.07 13.40 14.13
N LEU A 150 -20.15 12.63 14.22
CA LEU A 150 -21.45 12.95 13.65
C LEU A 150 -22.42 13.37 14.75
N ALA A 151 -23.12 14.48 14.55
CA ALA A 151 -24.21 14.94 15.42
C ALA A 151 -25.51 14.88 14.62
N ILE A 152 -26.38 13.93 14.95
CA ILE A 152 -27.52 13.58 14.10
C ILE A 152 -28.83 13.68 14.87
N PRO A 153 -29.86 14.35 14.31
CA PRO A 153 -31.19 14.42 14.93
C PRO A 153 -31.82 13.04 15.12
N ALA A 154 -32.69 12.91 16.12
CA ALA A 154 -33.47 11.69 16.30
C ALA A 154 -34.31 11.35 15.05
N GLY A 155 -34.37 10.05 14.72
CA GLY A 155 -35.20 9.53 13.63
C GLY A 155 -34.61 9.62 12.22
N VAL A 156 -33.38 10.12 12.07
CA VAL A 156 -32.69 10.22 10.77
C VAL A 156 -31.79 9.00 10.57
N ALA A 157 -31.95 8.31 9.45
CA ALA A 157 -31.10 7.18 9.08
C ALA A 157 -29.84 7.70 8.40
N VAL A 158 -28.67 7.22 8.80
CA VAL A 158 -27.41 7.69 8.20
C VAL A 158 -26.69 6.57 7.50
N THR A 159 -26.21 6.90 6.31
CA THR A 159 -25.32 6.02 5.57
C THR A 159 -23.98 6.72 5.32
N ILE A 160 -22.92 5.94 5.37
CA ILE A 160 -21.57 6.35 4.98
C ILE A 160 -21.15 5.44 3.84
N ASP A 161 -20.89 6.03 2.67
CA ASP A 161 -20.60 5.32 1.42
C ASP A 161 -21.67 4.28 1.05
N GLY A 162 -22.94 4.59 1.35
CA GLY A 162 -24.08 3.70 1.14
C GLY A 162 -24.21 2.56 2.17
N LYS A 163 -23.31 2.47 3.16
CA LYS A 163 -23.44 1.53 4.29
C LYS A 163 -24.23 2.17 5.43
N PRO A 164 -25.29 1.53 5.95
CA PRO A 164 -26.01 2.04 7.11
C PRO A 164 -25.11 2.04 8.34
N VAL A 165 -25.18 3.10 9.12
CA VAL A 165 -24.52 3.20 10.43
C VAL A 165 -25.59 3.17 11.49
N ALA A 166 -25.41 2.33 12.52
CA ALA A 166 -26.33 2.29 13.64
C ALA A 166 -26.09 3.51 14.53
N ILE A 167 -27.04 4.46 14.49
CA ILE A 167 -26.90 5.74 15.19
C ILE A 167 -27.91 5.86 16.31
N ALA A 168 -27.41 6.13 17.52
CA ALA A 168 -28.22 6.42 18.67
C ALA A 168 -28.78 7.86 18.54
N PRO A 169 -30.11 8.06 18.66
CA PRO A 169 -30.72 9.37 18.51
C PRO A 169 -30.18 10.37 19.54
N ASN A 170 -30.01 11.62 19.12
CA ASN A 170 -29.60 12.76 19.97
C ASN A 170 -28.24 12.59 20.67
N LYS A 171 -27.32 11.81 20.09
CA LYS A 171 -25.94 11.68 20.57
C LYS A 171 -24.94 12.04 19.48
N ARG A 172 -23.83 12.66 19.89
CA ARG A 172 -22.63 12.69 19.05
C ARG A 172 -22.06 11.29 18.99
N GLN A 173 -21.77 10.82 17.79
CA GLN A 173 -21.18 9.51 17.58
C GLN A 173 -19.85 9.59 16.86
N ALA A 174 -18.92 8.74 17.28
CA ALA A 174 -17.62 8.58 16.68
C ALA A 174 -17.62 7.33 15.78
N VAL A 175 -17.39 7.52 14.49
CA VAL A 175 -17.30 6.44 13.50
C VAL A 175 -15.88 6.38 12.95
N ALA A 176 -15.21 5.24 13.11
CA ALA A 176 -13.90 5.02 12.48
C ALA A 176 -14.07 4.67 11.00
N VAL A 177 -13.40 5.40 10.13
CA VAL A 177 -13.40 5.21 8.67
C VAL A 177 -11.97 5.23 8.12
N PHE A 178 -11.77 4.82 6.87
CA PHE A 178 -10.48 5.00 6.21
C PHE A 178 -10.14 6.50 6.01
N PRO A 179 -8.88 6.89 5.90
CA PRO A 179 -8.50 8.26 5.55
C PRO A 179 -8.70 8.52 4.05
N LEU A 180 -9.93 8.35 3.57
CA LEU A 180 -10.34 8.53 2.18
C LEU A 180 -11.49 9.55 2.09
N ALA A 181 -11.92 9.84 0.88
CA ALA A 181 -13.12 10.62 0.67
C ALA A 181 -14.35 9.77 0.99
N HIS A 182 -15.24 10.28 1.83
CA HIS A 182 -16.48 9.61 2.22
C HIS A 182 -17.70 10.43 1.79
N ARG A 183 -18.78 9.74 1.42
CA ARG A 183 -20.09 10.35 1.22
C ARG A 183 -20.97 10.02 2.41
N VAL A 184 -21.40 11.06 3.13
CA VAL A 184 -22.36 10.94 4.24
C VAL A 184 -23.74 11.36 3.74
N GLN A 185 -24.75 10.54 3.99
CA GLN A 185 -26.15 10.80 3.60
C GLN A 185 -27.07 10.59 4.80
N LEU A 186 -28.14 11.39 4.84
CA LEU A 186 -29.17 11.45 5.88
C LEU A 186 -30.52 11.01 5.31
#